data_AF-A0A7L9AWN6-F1
#
_entry.id   AF-A0A7L9AWN6-F1
#
_cell.length_a   1.000
_cell.length_b   1.000
_cell.length_c   1.000
_cell.angle_alpha   90.00
_cell.angle_beta   90.00
_cell.angle_gamma   90.00
#
_symmetry.space_group_name_H-M   'P 1'
#
loop_
_entity.id
_entity.type
_entity.pdbx_description
1 polymer ?
#
loop_
_entity_poly.entity_id
_entity_poly.type
_entity_poly.pdbx_seq_one_letter_code
_entity_poly.pdbx_strand_id
1 'polypeptide(L)'
;HVNYTWDNRISFSHLFLLGWDSTREINAYPPGAGPLAVYKVDEFYSALDYAYTGYSNLTNAIGPYSYNNEDNNKTDPQFCTYYYKKGIIHGFNESYEFNSEIVYKCINFTNGENEVFKSQKLIESANLEVNFAALVRAELLFSLKAINFRAAGPITPPDCFRFD
;
A
#
# COMPACT_ATOMS: atom_id res chain seq x y z
N HIS A 1 3.89 -23.90 -2.08
CA HIS A 1 3.93 -22.60 -1.37
C HIS A 1 4.42 -21.45 -2.26
N VAL A 2 5.57 -21.55 -2.96
CA VAL A 2 6.12 -20.44 -3.78
C VAL A 2 5.15 -19.91 -4.85
N ASN A 3 4.48 -20.79 -5.61
CA ASN A 3 3.49 -20.36 -6.62
C ASN A 3 2.30 -19.67 -5.96
N TYR A 4 1.77 -20.22 -4.85
CA TYR A 4 0.65 -19.61 -4.13
C TYR A 4 0.99 -18.18 -3.68
N THR A 5 2.15 -17.97 -3.07
CA THR A 5 2.58 -16.62 -2.66
C THR A 5 2.78 -15.67 -3.85
N TRP A 6 3.24 -16.18 -5.00
CA TRP A 6 3.42 -15.38 -6.21
C TRP A 6 2.09 -14.98 -6.86
N ASP A 7 1.16 -15.93 -7.00
CA ASP A 7 -0.17 -15.71 -7.56
C ASP A 7 -0.99 -14.72 -6.72
N ASN A 8 -0.88 -14.81 -5.40
CA ASN A 8 -1.49 -13.84 -4.48
C ASN A 8 -0.85 -12.46 -4.61
N ARG A 9 0.48 -12.35 -4.77
CA ARG A 9 1.14 -11.06 -5.01
C ARG A 9 0.64 -10.39 -6.29
N ILE A 10 0.45 -11.15 -7.37
CA ILE A 10 -0.14 -10.62 -8.61
C ILE A 10 -1.57 -10.12 -8.34
N SER A 11 -2.38 -10.94 -7.66
CA SER A 11 -3.76 -10.57 -7.30
C SER A 11 -3.81 -9.27 -6.48
N PHE A 12 -2.97 -9.13 -5.46
CA PHE A 12 -2.87 -7.92 -4.64
C PHE A 12 -2.39 -6.70 -5.43
N SER A 13 -1.51 -6.90 -6.41
CA SER A 13 -1.07 -5.81 -7.28
C SER A 13 -2.25 -5.23 -8.06
N HIS A 14 -3.15 -6.08 -8.57
CA HIS A 14 -4.40 -5.62 -9.23
C HIS A 14 -5.43 -5.03 -8.26
N LEU A 15 -5.50 -5.52 -7.03
CA LEU A 15 -6.48 -5.04 -6.04
C LEU A 15 -6.10 -3.70 -5.41
N PHE A 16 -4.79 -3.42 -5.25
CA PHE A 16 -4.32 -2.31 -4.42
C PHE A 16 -3.44 -1.29 -5.16
N LEU A 17 -2.88 -1.61 -6.33
CA LEU A 17 -2.05 -0.67 -7.09
C LEU A 17 -2.84 -0.09 -8.26
N LEU A 18 -3.14 1.21 -8.16
CA LEU A 18 -3.81 1.95 -9.22
C LEU A 18 -2.95 1.97 -10.50
N GLY A 19 -3.48 1.47 -11.60
CA GLY A 19 -2.79 1.44 -12.90
C GLY A 19 -1.83 0.25 -13.09
N TRP A 20 -1.90 -0.78 -12.24
CA TRP A 20 -1.20 -2.04 -12.49
C TRP A 20 -1.74 -2.72 -13.76
N ASP A 21 -0.85 -3.33 -14.54
CA ASP A 21 -1.23 -4.11 -15.74
C ASP A 21 -0.34 -5.34 -15.93
N SER A 22 -0.82 -6.27 -16.76
CA SER A 22 -0.23 -7.60 -16.93
C SER A 22 1.14 -7.61 -17.61
N THR A 23 1.56 -6.53 -18.24
CA THR A 23 2.91 -6.44 -18.83
C THR A 23 4.01 -6.46 -17.76
N ARG A 24 3.66 -6.22 -16.49
CA ARG A 24 4.57 -6.22 -15.32
C ARG A 24 4.60 -7.54 -14.56
N GLU A 25 3.84 -8.56 -14.98
CA GLU A 25 3.76 -9.85 -14.29
C GLU A 25 4.86 -10.83 -14.71
N ILE A 26 5.49 -10.56 -15.85
CA ILE A 26 6.49 -11.43 -16.46
C ILE A 26 7.86 -10.77 -16.33
N ASN A 27 8.84 -11.53 -15.83
CA ASN A 27 10.25 -11.14 -15.84
C ASN A 27 10.84 -11.32 -17.25
N ALA A 28 10.39 -10.47 -18.19
CA ALA A 28 10.91 -10.43 -19.56
C ALA A 28 12.04 -9.42 -19.69
N TYR A 29 13.01 -9.70 -20.57
CA TYR A 29 14.10 -8.77 -20.91
C TYR A 29 14.19 -8.56 -22.43
N PRO A 30 14.03 -7.32 -22.93
CA PRO A 30 13.69 -6.12 -22.16
C PRO A 30 12.24 -6.17 -21.64
N PRO A 31 11.94 -5.50 -20.52
CA PRO A 31 10.58 -5.48 -19.98
C PRO A 31 9.63 -4.71 -20.90
N GLY A 32 8.39 -5.18 -21.02
CA GLY A 32 7.36 -4.54 -21.86
C GLY A 32 6.88 -3.20 -21.32
N ALA A 33 7.00 -2.97 -20.02
CA ALA A 33 6.73 -1.70 -19.35
C ALA A 33 7.74 -1.44 -18.23
N GLY A 34 7.94 -0.17 -17.88
CA GLY A 34 8.75 0.23 -16.73
C GLY A 34 8.04 -0.02 -15.38
N PRO A 35 8.72 0.26 -14.26
CA PRO A 35 8.10 0.25 -12.94
C PRO A 35 6.84 1.12 -12.91
N LEU A 36 5.84 0.69 -12.13
CA LEU A 36 4.67 1.55 -11.87
C LEU A 36 5.12 2.77 -11.06
N ALA A 37 4.75 3.97 -11.52
CA ALA A 37 5.15 5.24 -10.90
C ALA A 37 4.03 6.27 -11.00
N VAL A 38 4.01 7.19 -10.04
CA VAL A 38 3.14 8.38 -10.00
C VAL A 38 3.99 9.63 -10.20
N TYR A 39 3.45 10.65 -10.87
CA TYR A 39 4.22 11.84 -11.24
C TYR A 39 3.64 13.14 -10.70
N LYS A 40 2.41 13.09 -10.16
CA LYS A 40 1.73 14.24 -9.59
C LYS A 40 1.23 13.98 -8.18
N VAL A 41 1.04 15.06 -7.43
CA VAL A 41 0.59 15.02 -6.04
C VAL A 41 -0.84 14.45 -5.93
N ASP A 42 -1.73 14.81 -6.84
CA ASP A 42 -3.08 14.27 -6.91
C ASP A 42 -3.10 12.77 -7.25
N GLU A 43 -2.19 12.31 -8.12
CA GLU A 43 -2.00 10.88 -8.43
C GLU A 43 -1.50 10.10 -7.20
N PHE A 44 -0.62 10.68 -6.38
CA PHE A 44 -0.17 10.08 -5.13
C PHE A 44 -1.33 9.83 -4.15
N TYR A 45 -2.17 10.84 -3.89
CA TYR A 45 -3.33 10.67 -3.02
C TYR A 45 -4.39 9.75 -3.63
N SER A 46 -4.57 9.80 -4.95
CA SER A 46 -5.49 8.88 -5.66
C SER A 46 -5.04 7.42 -5.54
N ALA A 47 -3.74 7.15 -5.58
CA ALA A 47 -3.20 5.80 -5.37
C ALA A 47 -3.46 5.30 -3.94
N LEU A 48 -3.30 6.15 -2.92
CA LEU A 48 -3.63 5.81 -1.53
C LEU A 48 -5.14 5.54 -1.34
N ASP A 49 -5.99 6.40 -1.91
CA ASP A 49 -7.46 6.24 -1.87
C ASP A 49 -7.90 4.94 -2.54
N TYR A 50 -7.28 4.60 -3.68
CA TYR A 50 -7.54 3.36 -4.41
C TYR A 50 -7.15 2.13 -3.59
N ALA A 51 -5.94 2.11 -3.03
CA ALA A 51 -5.46 1.01 -2.19
C ALA A 51 -6.36 0.81 -0.95
N TYR A 52 -6.73 1.90 -0.27
CA TYR A 52 -7.63 1.85 0.89
C TYR A 52 -9.02 1.32 0.54
N THR A 53 -9.56 1.75 -0.61
CA THR A 53 -10.87 1.29 -1.10
C THR A 53 -10.84 -0.19 -1.46
N GLY A 54 -9.79 -0.64 -2.16
CA GLY A 54 -9.56 -2.04 -2.46
C GLY A 54 -9.46 -2.89 -1.20
N TYR A 55 -8.69 -2.43 -0.21
CA TYR A 55 -8.57 -3.08 1.08
C TYR A 55 -9.90 -3.13 1.83
N SER A 56 -10.67 -2.03 1.84
CA SER A 56 -11.97 -1.96 2.51
C SER A 56 -13.06 -2.82 1.86
N ASN A 57 -12.95 -3.06 0.55
CA ASN A 57 -13.90 -3.85 -0.23
C ASN A 57 -13.39 -5.27 -0.54
N LEU A 58 -12.66 -5.86 0.41
CA LEU A 58 -12.06 -7.18 0.25
C LEU A 58 -13.08 -8.29 -0.03
N THR A 59 -14.32 -8.14 0.42
CA THR A 59 -15.42 -9.09 0.16
C THR A 59 -15.77 -9.23 -1.32
N ASN A 60 -15.40 -8.26 -2.15
CA ASN A 60 -15.60 -8.30 -3.60
C ASN A 60 -14.40 -8.88 -4.35
N ALA A 61 -13.33 -9.28 -3.65
CA ALA A 61 -12.15 -9.91 -4.26
C ALA A 61 -12.38 -11.41 -4.52
N ILE A 62 -11.79 -11.93 -5.60
CA ILE A 62 -11.79 -13.36 -5.89
C ILE A 62 -10.64 -14.02 -5.13
N GLY A 63 -10.95 -14.58 -3.96
CA GLY A 63 -10.02 -15.37 -3.16
C GLY A 63 -10.49 -15.47 -1.70
N PRO A 64 -9.99 -16.45 -0.94
CA PRO A 64 -10.37 -16.64 0.47
C PRO A 64 -9.61 -15.65 1.37
N TYR A 65 -9.76 -14.36 1.13
CA TYR A 65 -9.07 -13.28 1.86
C TYR A 65 -9.88 -12.82 3.07
N SER A 66 -9.18 -12.57 4.17
CA SER A 66 -9.75 -12.08 5.43
C SER A 66 -8.80 -11.09 6.10
N TYR A 67 -9.34 -10.22 6.96
CA TYR A 67 -8.57 -9.26 7.73
C TYR A 67 -7.76 -9.93 8.84
N ASN A 68 -6.72 -9.24 9.32
CA ASN A 68 -5.81 -9.78 10.33
C ASN A 68 -6.34 -9.65 11.77
N ASN A 69 -7.56 -10.10 12.02
CA ASN A 69 -8.12 -10.27 13.36
C ASN A 69 -8.94 -11.57 13.44
N GLU A 70 -9.50 -11.87 14.61
CA GLU A 70 -10.27 -13.09 14.87
C GLU A 70 -11.70 -12.97 14.31
N ASP A 71 -12.30 -11.79 14.42
CA ASP A 71 -13.68 -11.52 13.99
C ASP A 71 -13.82 -11.18 12.50
N ASN A 72 -12.72 -11.18 11.75
CA ASN A 72 -12.66 -10.70 10.35
C ASN A 72 -13.23 -9.28 10.18
N ASN A 73 -13.08 -8.42 11.19
CA ASN A 73 -13.44 -7.01 11.08
C ASN A 73 -12.31 -6.25 10.37
N LYS A 74 -12.67 -5.25 9.58
CA LYS A 74 -11.67 -4.40 8.91
C LYS A 74 -10.82 -3.68 9.97
N THR A 75 -9.53 -4.00 10.02
CA THR A 75 -8.55 -3.27 10.85
C THR A 75 -8.06 -2.05 10.11
N ASP A 76 -7.79 -0.94 10.79
CA ASP A 76 -7.30 0.27 10.15
C ASP A 76 -5.90 0.03 9.54
N PRO A 77 -5.69 0.32 8.25
CA PRO A 77 -4.36 0.29 7.66
C PRO A 77 -3.53 1.44 8.23
N GLN A 78 -2.21 1.25 8.28
CA GLN A 78 -1.28 2.24 8.83
C GLN A 78 -0.53 2.93 7.71
N PHE A 79 -0.62 4.26 7.66
CA PHE A 79 0.17 5.07 6.74
C PHE A 79 1.40 5.60 7.43
N CYS A 80 2.57 5.26 6.91
CA CYS A 80 3.87 5.60 7.45
C CYS A 80 4.68 6.41 6.45
N THR A 81 5.41 7.39 6.96
CA THR A 81 6.24 8.28 6.17
C THR A 81 7.64 8.36 6.75
N TYR A 82 8.61 8.45 5.85
CA TYR A 82 10.02 8.60 6.16
C TYR A 82 10.49 9.90 5.51
N TYR A 83 10.89 10.86 6.33
CA TYR A 83 11.36 12.16 5.88
C TYR A 83 12.81 12.37 6.26
N TYR A 84 13.53 13.17 5.48
CA TYR A 84 14.70 13.85 5.99
C TYR A 84 14.29 14.87 7.06
N LYS A 85 15.01 14.90 8.18
CA LYS A 85 14.75 15.81 9.31
C LYS A 85 14.75 17.28 8.89
N LYS A 86 15.56 17.63 7.90
CA LYS A 86 15.46 18.88 7.15
C LYS A 86 15.67 18.61 5.66
N GLY A 87 14.78 19.14 4.84
CA GLY A 87 14.84 19.07 3.38
C GLY A 87 14.13 20.27 2.76
N ILE A 88 14.55 21.47 3.15
CA ILE A 88 13.96 22.72 2.67
C ILE A 88 14.78 23.19 1.47
N ILE A 89 14.11 23.39 0.34
CA ILE A 89 14.74 23.82 -0.91
C ILE A 89 14.21 25.21 -1.26
N HIS A 90 15.12 26.19 -1.34
CA HIS A 90 14.82 27.56 -1.75
C HIS A 90 15.19 27.74 -3.22
N GLY A 91 14.31 27.31 -4.13
CA GLY A 91 14.55 27.37 -5.57
C GLY A 91 14.87 28.78 -6.09
N PHE A 92 14.29 29.83 -5.50
CA PHE A 92 14.55 31.22 -5.89
C PHE A 92 15.96 31.72 -5.52
N ASN A 93 16.50 31.25 -4.39
CA ASN A 93 17.81 31.66 -3.88
C ASN A 93 18.89 30.59 -4.12
N GLU A 94 18.58 29.52 -4.86
CA GLU A 94 19.47 28.39 -5.15
C GLU A 94 20.17 27.80 -3.91
N SER A 95 19.46 27.78 -2.77
CA SER A 95 19.99 27.30 -1.48
C SER A 95 19.10 26.23 -0.87
N TYR A 96 19.66 25.46 0.06
CA TYR A 96 18.92 24.41 0.75
C TYR A 96 19.36 24.26 2.21
N GLU A 97 18.44 23.83 3.05
CA GLU A 97 18.73 23.31 4.39
C GLU A 97 18.51 21.80 4.41
N PHE A 98 19.58 21.06 4.69
CA PHE A 98 19.55 19.60 4.66
C PHE A 98 20.04 18.98 5.97
N ASN A 99 19.31 17.98 6.44
CA ASN A 99 19.73 17.07 7.49
C ASN A 99 19.27 15.66 7.11
N SER A 100 20.24 14.78 6.90
CA SER A 100 20.02 13.41 6.42
C SER A 100 19.42 12.45 7.45
N GLU A 101 19.27 12.85 8.71
CA GLU A 101 18.62 12.04 9.73
C GLU A 101 17.17 11.73 9.31
N ILE A 102 16.79 10.45 9.35
CA ILE A 102 15.45 10.02 8.92
C ILE A 102 14.49 10.11 10.11
N VAL A 103 13.41 10.84 9.92
CA VAL A 103 12.27 10.91 10.85
C VAL A 103 11.16 10.01 10.32
N TYR A 104 10.71 9.10 11.18
CA TYR A 104 9.63 8.17 10.90
C TYR A 104 8.37 8.59 11.66
N LYS A 105 7.23 8.65 10.97
CA LYS A 105 5.93 8.93 11.59
C LYS A 105 4.83 8.13 10.89
N CYS A 106 3.92 7.59 11.68
CA CYS A 106 2.75 6.87 11.18
C CYS A 106 1.46 7.40 11.78
N ILE A 107 0.38 7.19 11.03
CA ILE A 107 -1.00 7.38 11.46
C ILE A 107 -1.85 6.21 10.99
N ASN A 108 -2.95 5.97 11.69
CA ASN A 108 -3.95 5.00 11.26
C ASN A 108 -4.91 5.68 10.29
N PHE A 109 -5.21 5.00 9.19
CA PHE A 109 -6.23 5.40 8.24
C PHE A 109 -7.60 4.92 8.73
N THR A 110 -8.06 5.51 9.83
CA THR A 110 -9.37 5.23 10.43
C THR A 110 -10.46 6.02 9.71
N ASN A 111 -11.46 5.33 9.16
CA ASN A 111 -12.58 5.97 8.48
C ASN A 111 -13.90 5.60 9.17
N GLY A 112 -14.77 6.59 9.37
CA GLY A 112 -16.11 6.34 9.89
C GLY A 112 -16.92 5.39 9.01
N GLU A 113 -17.86 4.67 9.62
CA GLU A 113 -18.85 3.89 8.88
C GLU A 113 -19.68 4.84 7.99
N ASN A 114 -19.73 4.57 6.69
CA ASN A 114 -20.43 5.34 5.64
C ASN A 114 -19.77 6.65 5.15
N GLU A 115 -18.52 6.94 5.53
CA GLU A 115 -17.79 8.07 4.96
C GLU A 115 -16.97 7.67 3.73
N VAL A 116 -16.93 8.54 2.72
CA VAL A 116 -16.03 8.37 1.59
C VAL A 116 -14.60 8.67 2.06
N PHE A 117 -13.75 7.66 2.05
CA PHE A 117 -12.36 7.82 2.45
C PHE A 117 -11.62 8.79 1.52
N LYS A 118 -10.86 9.71 2.13
CA LYS A 118 -9.97 10.65 1.45
C LYS A 118 -8.66 10.76 2.23
N SER A 119 -7.62 10.12 1.71
CA SER A 119 -6.28 10.06 2.30
C SER A 119 -5.74 11.45 2.62
N GLN A 120 -5.83 12.39 1.68
CA GLN A 120 -5.35 13.76 1.87
C GLN A 120 -5.98 14.43 3.10
N LYS A 121 -7.31 14.40 3.21
CA LYS A 121 -8.03 15.02 4.34
C LYS A 121 -7.67 14.37 5.67
N LEU A 122 -7.49 13.06 5.69
CA LEU A 122 -7.18 12.31 6.90
C LEU A 122 -5.72 12.54 7.35
N ILE A 123 -4.81 12.70 6.40
CA ILE A 123 -3.43 13.08 6.70
C ILE A 123 -3.40 14.51 7.27
N GLU A 124 -4.10 15.46 6.63
CA GLU A 124 -4.20 16.84 7.09
C GLU A 124 -4.82 16.94 8.50
N SER A 125 -5.91 16.21 8.77
CA SER A 125 -6.58 16.23 10.08
C SER A 125 -5.74 15.65 11.21
N ALA A 126 -4.80 14.76 10.90
CA ALA A 126 -3.83 14.22 11.85
C ALA A 126 -2.63 15.15 12.11
N ASN A 127 -2.70 16.41 11.67
CA ASN A 127 -1.59 17.37 11.70
C ASN A 127 -0.31 16.77 11.09
N LEU A 128 -0.49 16.06 9.97
CA LEU A 128 0.57 15.62 9.10
C LEU A 128 0.48 16.39 7.78
N GLU A 129 1.61 16.91 7.33
CA GLU A 129 1.75 17.48 6.00
C GLU A 129 2.75 16.63 5.22
N VAL A 130 2.40 16.24 3.99
CA VAL A 130 3.32 15.50 3.12
C VAL A 130 4.23 16.48 2.41
N ASN A 131 5.39 16.74 3.02
CA ASN A 131 6.45 17.50 2.37
C ASN A 131 7.17 16.62 1.34
N PHE A 132 6.69 16.63 0.10
CA PHE A 132 7.25 15.84 -0.99
C PHE A 132 8.73 16.15 -1.29
N ALA A 133 9.24 17.35 -0.96
CA ALA A 133 10.66 17.67 -1.16
C ALA A 133 11.58 16.97 -0.14
N ALA A 134 11.06 16.66 1.05
CA ALA A 134 11.79 15.95 2.10
C ALA A 134 11.42 14.46 2.21
N LEU A 135 10.40 14.00 1.46
CA LEU A 135 9.88 12.64 1.51
C LEU A 135 10.86 11.65 0.88
N VAL A 136 11.26 10.64 1.66
CA VAL A 136 12.11 9.54 1.19
C VAL A 136 11.25 8.35 0.77
N ARG A 137 10.25 8.01 1.59
CA ARG A 137 9.36 6.86 1.38
C ARG A 137 8.03 7.10 2.08
N ALA A 138 6.96 6.62 1.47
CA ALA A 138 5.66 6.48 2.09
C ALA A 138 5.19 5.02 1.95
N GLU A 139 4.56 4.49 2.99
CA GLU A 139 4.10 3.11 3.05
C GLU A 139 2.65 3.09 3.55
N LEU A 140 1.78 2.34 2.89
CA LEU A 140 0.47 1.99 3.40
C LEU A 140 0.50 0.51 3.78
N LEU A 141 0.46 0.24 5.08
CA LEU A 141 0.71 -1.08 5.66
C LEU A 141 -0.60 -1.68 6.15
N PHE A 142 -0.87 -2.93 5.75
CA PHE A 142 -1.98 -3.73 6.26
C PHE A 142 -1.70 -5.20 6.02
N SER A 143 -2.26 -6.06 6.87
CA SER A 143 -2.09 -7.50 6.77
C SER A 143 -3.38 -8.18 6.34
N LEU A 144 -3.26 -9.19 5.47
CA LEU A 144 -4.36 -10.05 5.05
C LEU A 144 -4.06 -11.51 5.35
N LYS A 145 -5.08 -12.28 5.71
CA LYS A 145 -5.02 -13.72 5.86
C LYS A 145 -5.65 -14.40 4.65
N ALA A 146 -5.05 -15.50 4.20
CA ALA A 146 -5.63 -16.33 3.15
C ALA A 146 -5.41 -17.83 3.44
N ILE A 147 -6.31 -18.66 2.91
CA ILE A 147 -6.22 -20.12 3.05
C ILE A 147 -5.81 -20.74 1.71
N ASN A 148 -4.77 -21.56 1.74
CA ASN A 148 -4.36 -22.36 0.60
C ASN A 148 -5.03 -23.75 0.67
N PHE A 149 -6.11 -23.92 -0.09
CA PHE A 149 -6.78 -25.23 -0.21
C PHE A 149 -5.97 -26.25 -1.02
N ARG A 150 -4.98 -25.82 -1.80
CA ARG A 150 -4.08 -26.70 -2.56
C ARG A 150 -2.79 -26.96 -1.76
N ALA A 151 -2.96 -27.41 -0.51
CA ALA A 151 -1.87 -28.01 0.25
C ALA A 151 -1.44 -29.33 -0.45
N ALA A 152 -0.29 -29.88 -0.10
CA ALA A 152 0.39 -30.96 -0.83
C ALA A 152 -0.40 -32.30 -0.89
N GLY A 153 -1.47 -32.36 -1.68
CA GLY A 153 -2.31 -33.53 -1.93
C GLY A 153 -3.69 -33.49 -1.25
N PRO A 154 -4.62 -34.41 -1.61
CA PRO A 154 -6.01 -34.42 -1.13
C PRO A 154 -6.19 -34.69 0.37
N ILE A 155 -5.16 -35.21 1.03
CA ILE A 155 -5.18 -35.63 2.44
C ILE A 155 -4.57 -34.56 3.35
N THR A 156 -3.77 -33.64 2.79
CA THR A 156 -3.06 -32.62 3.54
C THR A 156 -4.03 -31.48 3.89
N PRO A 157 -4.12 -31.06 5.16
CA PRO A 157 -4.99 -29.97 5.54
C PRO A 157 -4.57 -28.66 4.86
N PRO A 158 -5.50 -27.71 4.64
CA PRO A 158 -5.17 -26.40 4.09
C PRO A 158 -4.17 -25.64 4.96
N ASP A 159 -3.31 -24.85 4.32
CA ASP A 159 -2.38 -23.97 5.02
C ASP A 159 -2.97 -22.57 5.20
N CYS A 160 -2.73 -21.95 6.35
CA CYS A 160 -3.06 -20.55 6.60
C CYS A 160 -1.85 -19.66 6.32
N PHE A 161 -2.05 -18.61 5.52
CA PHE A 161 -1.05 -17.60 5.20
C PHE A 161 -1.45 -16.26 5.80
N ARG A 162 -0.45 -15.50 6.25
CA ARG A 162 -0.55 -14.06 6.50
C ARG A 162 0.36 -13.34 5.51
N PHE A 163 -0.19 -12.37 4.80
CA PHE A 163 0.52 -11.45 3.94
C PHE A 163 0.60 -10.10 4.65
N ASP A 164 1.80 -9.53 4.68
CA ASP A 164 2.12 -8.23 5.27
C ASP A 164 2.62 -7.28 4.17
#